data_AF-A0A947RGT4-F1
#
_entry.id   AF-A0A947RGT4-F1
#
_cell.length_a   1.000
_cell.length_b   1.000
_cell.length_c   1.000
_cell.angle_alpha   90.00
_cell.angle_beta   90.00
_cell.angle_gamma   90.00
#
_symmetry.space_group_name_H-M   'P 1'
#
loop_
_entity.id
_entity.type
_entity.pdbx_description
1 polymer ?
#
loop_
_entity_poly.entity_id
_entity_poly.type
_entity_poly.pdbx_seq_one_letter_code
_entity_poly.pdbx_strand_id
1 'polypeptide(L)'
;MRRTSFILLTVFLIGTINFACSSIKSSEYSTAPTPVAGLEIPEIYIDNQAENDSDMNLLGSFEMTFNANTIKVSDVPERHTEAGYNATGYIPAPVIQIVNYNQSTGILDVDVTLKNPFPFSAYDVRLIVYTDNLGIRLTNEDNFTSMYDIPGGSIINPFKAYAKSVAKREFAGSGWEDTQRLKLFFPYGISMLNFAVIAHIPGNCEEPYSIENFKQSRLKETAGSTGIARVDILDWQDDIKAVWLYCPSITGQAFVPFSQLDSTTWELILVNEMGTSAGDYTGVILATSGNSGQFTLYDVVTISVYENITAKWTIFYYAYEENLYGLRENINEMEVVGSKKGDLNMIVCWDITGTTDDAILHIQRDPGGLNNTIISPRVEDFGEVIPPEGLDMPNPEQLTKFLKFAMREFPAEKYGFIMLSHGNYGIYYHVPDRSFLDDMGVWEFNDAVLLALEEFPEVDKLDFVGLENCTMSFIEAAYGMRECTKIAWASEYLMYLNTVRYDQVLAELLGNIHYDEYQFANLFCHNAIQNGGAYTYAAWDSQIVETTAIPAVNELAQQ
;
A
#
# COMPACT_ATOMS: atom_id res chain seq x y z
N MET A 1 35.26 -57.23 -42.51
CA MET A 1 34.28 -57.83 -43.44
C MET A 1 32.90 -57.28 -43.13
N ARG A 2 32.28 -56.65 -44.14
CA ARG A 2 30.86 -56.39 -44.43
C ARG A 2 29.82 -56.70 -43.32
N ARG A 3 29.09 -55.68 -42.82
CA ARG A 3 27.79 -55.12 -43.30
C ARG A 3 26.60 -56.07 -43.16
N THR A 4 25.60 -55.71 -42.34
CA THR A 4 24.22 -55.40 -42.81
C THR A 4 23.51 -54.47 -41.82
N SER A 5 22.84 -53.46 -42.37
CA SER A 5 22.04 -52.42 -41.71
C SER A 5 20.57 -52.82 -41.60
N PHE A 6 19.85 -52.30 -40.60
CA PHE A 6 18.40 -52.08 -40.66
C PHE A 6 18.12 -50.64 -40.20
N ILE A 7 17.53 -49.85 -41.09
CA ILE A 7 17.07 -48.47 -40.87
C ILE A 7 15.56 -48.56 -40.67
N LEU A 8 15.05 -48.03 -39.56
CA LEU A 8 13.63 -47.79 -39.36
C LEU A 8 13.34 -46.32 -39.73
N LEU A 9 12.51 -46.13 -40.74
CA LEU A 9 12.07 -44.86 -41.29
C LEU A 9 10.73 -44.50 -40.64
N THR A 10 10.69 -43.50 -39.77
CA THR A 10 9.43 -42.92 -39.27
C THR A 10 9.13 -41.64 -40.03
N VAL A 11 8.01 -41.66 -40.76
CA VAL A 11 7.47 -40.59 -41.58
C VAL A 11 6.81 -39.54 -40.68
N PHE A 12 7.26 -38.28 -40.76
CA PHE A 12 6.53 -37.14 -40.21
C PHE A 12 5.42 -36.73 -41.18
N LEU A 13 4.18 -36.86 -40.72
CA LEU A 13 2.99 -36.32 -41.38
C LEU A 13 2.86 -34.84 -40.99
N ILE A 14 3.12 -33.93 -41.94
CA ILE A 14 2.82 -32.50 -41.77
C ILE A 14 1.33 -32.32 -42.02
N GLY A 15 0.55 -32.29 -40.93
CA GLY A 15 -0.83 -31.83 -40.93
C GLY A 15 -0.86 -30.32 -40.73
N THR A 16 -1.17 -29.58 -41.79
CA THR A 16 -1.50 -28.15 -41.73
C THR A 16 -2.83 -27.98 -41.00
N ILE A 17 -2.78 -27.62 -39.71
CA ILE A 17 -3.93 -27.11 -38.97
C ILE A 17 -3.97 -25.58 -39.19
N ASN A 18 -5.00 -25.14 -39.90
CA ASN A 18 -5.37 -23.73 -39.98
C ASN A 18 -5.80 -23.27 -38.58
N PHE A 19 -4.93 -22.55 -37.87
CA PHE A 19 -5.35 -21.72 -36.75
C PHE A 19 -6.02 -20.48 -37.33
N ALA A 20 -7.34 -20.41 -37.14
CA ALA A 20 -8.07 -19.17 -37.25
C ALA A 20 -7.43 -18.15 -36.30
N CYS A 21 -7.01 -17.03 -36.87
CA CYS A 21 -6.50 -15.88 -36.15
C CYS A 21 -7.66 -15.28 -35.35
N SER A 22 -7.88 -15.75 -34.12
CA SER A 22 -8.69 -15.01 -33.15
C SER A 22 -7.83 -13.86 -32.65
N SER A 23 -8.24 -12.65 -33.00
CA SER A 23 -7.71 -11.39 -32.49
C SER A 23 -7.39 -11.50 -31.00
N ILE A 24 -6.11 -11.36 -30.67
CA ILE A 24 -5.62 -11.10 -29.33
C ILE A 24 -6.37 -9.86 -28.84
N LYS A 25 -7.22 -10.03 -27.83
CA LYS A 25 -7.76 -8.89 -27.07
C LYS A 25 -6.55 -8.19 -26.47
N SER A 26 -6.31 -6.96 -26.91
CA SER A 26 -5.38 -6.06 -26.26
C SER A 26 -5.68 -6.02 -24.77
N SER A 27 -4.62 -6.21 -23.98
CA SER A 27 -4.54 -5.99 -22.54
C SER A 27 -5.53 -4.93 -22.07
N GLU A 28 -6.30 -5.28 -21.05
CA GLU A 28 -7.12 -4.36 -20.27
C GLU A 28 -6.21 -3.22 -19.78
N TYR A 29 -6.30 -2.07 -20.45
CA TYR A 29 -5.91 -0.82 -19.83
C TYR A 29 -6.74 -0.70 -18.56
N SER A 30 -6.06 -0.39 -17.45
CA SER A 30 -6.67 0.06 -16.20
C SER A 30 -7.89 0.91 -16.54
N THR A 31 -9.07 0.36 -16.28
CA THR A 31 -10.32 1.09 -16.47
C THR A 31 -10.23 2.32 -15.59
N ALA A 32 -10.44 3.50 -16.17
CA ALA A 32 -10.57 4.73 -15.39
C ALA A 32 -11.51 4.46 -14.21
N PRO A 33 -11.18 4.91 -12.98
CA PRO A 33 -11.99 4.65 -11.80
C PRO A 33 -13.45 4.92 -12.11
N THR A 34 -14.29 3.94 -11.80
CA THR A 34 -15.75 4.01 -11.98
C THR A 34 -16.25 5.29 -11.31
N PRO A 35 -17.10 6.09 -11.98
CA PRO A 35 -17.57 7.36 -11.42
C PRO A 35 -18.17 7.19 -10.03
N VAL A 36 -17.88 8.13 -9.14
CA VAL A 36 -18.62 8.39 -7.89
C VAL A 36 -20.00 8.98 -8.27
N ALA A 37 -20.84 8.20 -8.95
CA ALA A 37 -22.21 8.57 -9.22
C ALA A 37 -23.05 8.26 -7.98
N GLY A 38 -23.44 9.29 -7.23
CA GLY A 38 -24.37 9.16 -6.10
C GLY A 38 -23.78 9.26 -4.70
N LEU A 39 -22.59 9.85 -4.52
CA LEU A 39 -22.17 10.26 -3.17
C LEU A 39 -22.93 11.52 -2.78
N GLU A 40 -24.16 11.35 -2.28
CA GLU A 40 -24.91 12.41 -1.61
C GLU A 40 -24.27 12.65 -0.24
N ILE A 41 -23.21 13.47 -0.20
CA ILE A 41 -22.75 14.03 1.07
C ILE A 41 -23.96 14.80 1.63
N PRO A 42 -24.44 14.50 2.86
CA PRO A 42 -25.52 15.24 3.48
C PRO A 42 -25.18 16.72 3.37
N GLU A 43 -26.19 17.58 3.17
CA GLU A 43 -26.02 19.02 3.36
C GLU A 43 -25.50 19.24 4.79
N ILE A 44 -24.17 19.25 4.95
CA ILE A 44 -23.54 19.89 6.08
C ILE A 44 -24.03 21.31 5.95
N TYR A 45 -24.72 21.79 6.98
CA TYR A 45 -25.21 23.16 7.01
C TYR A 45 -23.99 24.09 7.07
N ILE A 46 -23.40 24.31 5.91
CA ILE A 46 -22.45 25.36 5.63
C ILE A 46 -23.36 26.57 5.43
N ASP A 47 -23.45 27.40 6.47
CA ASP A 47 -24.15 28.65 6.38
C ASP A 47 -23.51 29.43 5.22
N ASN A 48 -24.26 29.73 4.15
CA ASN A 48 -23.72 30.25 2.88
C ASN A 48 -23.35 31.76 2.97
N GLN A 49 -22.95 32.24 4.14
CA GLN A 49 -22.53 33.61 4.39
C GLN A 49 -21.00 33.73 4.26
N ALA A 50 -20.45 33.25 3.13
CA ALA A 50 -19.04 33.45 2.74
C ALA A 50 -18.66 34.94 2.51
N GLU A 51 -19.56 35.88 2.80
CA GLU A 51 -19.41 37.31 2.54
C GLU A 51 -18.43 38.03 3.48
N ASN A 52 -17.82 37.35 4.47
CA ASN A 52 -17.04 38.03 5.53
C ASN A 52 -15.58 37.60 5.71
N ASP A 53 -15.02 36.68 4.92
CA ASP A 53 -13.56 36.56 4.88
C ASP A 53 -13.01 37.66 3.97
N SER A 54 -12.49 38.73 4.58
CA SER A 54 -12.00 39.91 3.87
C SER A 54 -10.77 39.63 3.01
N ASP A 55 -10.09 38.52 3.25
CA ASP A 55 -8.76 38.27 2.71
C ASP A 55 -8.80 37.26 1.55
N MET A 56 -9.86 36.46 1.42
CA MET A 56 -10.08 35.61 0.25
C MET A 56 -10.70 36.40 -0.92
N ASN A 57 -10.02 36.37 -2.06
CA ASN A 57 -10.39 37.18 -3.23
C ASN A 57 -10.57 36.31 -4.48
N LEU A 58 -11.74 36.45 -5.13
CA LEU A 58 -11.94 35.93 -6.48
C LEU A 58 -11.14 36.80 -7.47
N LEU A 59 -10.04 36.24 -8.00
CA LEU A 59 -9.15 36.95 -8.92
C LEU A 59 -9.64 36.89 -10.37
N GLY A 60 -10.40 35.86 -10.72
CA GLY A 60 -11.01 35.71 -12.03
C GLY A 60 -11.93 34.50 -12.12
N SER A 61 -12.88 34.56 -13.04
CA SER A 61 -13.76 33.46 -13.42
C SER A 61 -13.83 33.40 -14.94
N PHE A 62 -13.72 32.20 -15.48
CA PHE A 62 -13.48 31.99 -16.90
C PHE A 62 -14.29 30.80 -17.39
N GLU A 63 -14.92 30.98 -18.54
CA GLU A 63 -15.51 29.92 -19.31
C GLU A 63 -14.49 29.46 -20.35
N MET A 64 -14.17 28.17 -20.34
CA MET A 64 -13.33 27.55 -21.36
C MET A 64 -14.17 26.79 -22.35
N THR A 65 -13.97 27.09 -23.64
CA THR A 65 -14.42 26.18 -24.69
C THR A 65 -13.22 25.46 -25.28
N PHE A 66 -13.31 24.14 -25.32
CA PHE A 66 -12.30 23.30 -25.92
C PHE A 66 -12.84 22.72 -27.24
N ASN A 67 -12.11 22.94 -28.34
CA ASN A 67 -12.47 22.35 -29.63
C ASN A 67 -11.55 21.14 -29.92
N ALA A 68 -12.11 19.93 -29.79
CA ALA A 68 -11.40 18.67 -30.02
C ALA A 68 -10.81 18.53 -31.43
N ASN A 69 -11.45 19.13 -32.44
CA ASN A 69 -11.05 19.01 -33.84
C ASN A 69 -9.91 19.96 -34.21
N THR A 70 -9.85 21.13 -33.57
CA THR A 70 -8.84 22.15 -33.87
C THR A 70 -7.76 22.28 -32.80
N ILE A 71 -7.92 21.60 -31.65
CA ILE A 71 -7.06 21.72 -30.47
C ILE A 71 -6.92 23.20 -30.10
N LYS A 72 -8.06 23.90 -30.04
CA LYS A 72 -8.10 25.32 -29.66
C LYS A 72 -8.88 25.47 -28.37
N VAL A 73 -8.27 26.25 -27.49
CA VAL A 73 -8.91 26.81 -26.31
C VAL A 73 -9.36 28.22 -26.70
N SER A 74 -10.61 28.55 -26.41
CA SER A 74 -11.06 29.94 -26.32
C SER A 74 -11.58 30.17 -24.92
N ASP A 75 -11.00 31.14 -24.24
CA ASP A 75 -11.44 31.64 -22.95
C ASP A 75 -12.36 32.84 -23.16
N VAL A 76 -13.46 32.88 -22.42
CA VAL A 76 -14.30 34.06 -22.31
C VAL A 76 -14.36 34.42 -20.83
N PRO A 77 -13.93 35.62 -20.43
CA PRO A 77 -14.16 36.10 -19.06
C PRO A 77 -15.64 36.04 -18.75
N GLU A 78 -16.01 35.23 -17.76
CA GLU A 78 -17.41 35.02 -17.42
C GLU A 78 -17.91 36.22 -16.61
N ARG A 79 -19.00 36.86 -17.04
CA ARG A 79 -19.65 37.95 -16.29
C ARG A 79 -21.04 37.51 -15.87
N HIS A 80 -21.14 36.76 -14.78
CA HIS A 80 -22.44 36.43 -14.21
C HIS A 80 -22.94 37.58 -13.31
N THR A 81 -24.16 38.05 -13.55
CA THR A 81 -24.84 39.03 -12.70
C THR A 81 -25.26 38.47 -11.34
N GLU A 82 -25.31 37.14 -11.21
CA GLU A 82 -25.72 36.42 -10.01
C GLU A 82 -24.54 36.04 -9.10
N ALA A 83 -23.30 36.12 -9.60
CA ALA A 83 -22.13 35.74 -8.82
C ALA A 83 -21.78 36.75 -7.69
N GLY A 84 -22.50 37.88 -7.55
CA GLY A 84 -22.31 38.88 -6.48
C GLY A 84 -20.98 39.64 -6.52
N TYR A 85 -19.95 39.08 -7.15
CA TYR A 85 -18.62 39.64 -7.29
C TYR A 85 -18.42 40.09 -8.73
N ASN A 86 -17.98 41.34 -8.91
CA ASN A 86 -17.36 41.73 -10.17
C ASN A 86 -16.15 40.81 -10.36
N ALA A 87 -16.22 39.85 -11.29
CA ALA A 87 -15.03 39.22 -11.88
C ALA A 87 -14.28 40.31 -12.68
N THR A 88 -13.69 41.26 -11.96
CA THR A 88 -12.72 42.20 -12.47
C THR A 88 -11.56 41.38 -13.00
N GLY A 89 -11.11 41.65 -14.23
CA GLY A 89 -9.95 41.00 -14.86
C GLY A 89 -8.64 41.33 -14.14
N TYR A 90 -8.56 40.95 -12.87
CA TYR A 90 -7.50 41.18 -11.92
C TYR A 90 -6.33 40.28 -12.24
N ILE A 91 -6.60 39.01 -12.54
CA ILE A 91 -5.63 38.11 -13.16
C ILE A 91 -5.93 37.99 -14.67
N PRO A 92 -4.91 37.95 -15.55
CA PRO A 92 -5.12 37.59 -16.95
C PRO A 92 -5.69 36.18 -17.07
N ALA A 93 -6.34 35.88 -18.19
CA ALA A 93 -6.77 34.53 -18.50
C ALA A 93 -5.58 33.55 -18.42
N PRO A 94 -5.77 32.34 -17.88
CA PRO A 94 -4.72 31.34 -17.82
C PRO A 94 -4.23 30.98 -19.21
N VAL A 95 -2.93 30.76 -19.35
CA VAL A 95 -2.36 30.23 -20.58
C VAL A 95 -2.52 28.72 -20.55
N ILE A 96 -3.24 28.17 -21.53
CA ILE A 96 -3.58 26.75 -21.53
C ILE A 96 -2.99 26.07 -22.75
N GLN A 97 -2.15 25.08 -22.49
CA GLN A 97 -1.49 24.28 -23.50
C GLN A 97 -2.03 22.86 -23.44
N ILE A 98 -2.78 22.47 -24.48
CA ILE A 98 -3.21 21.07 -24.64
C ILE A 98 -1.99 20.23 -24.92
N VAL A 99 -1.78 19.21 -24.11
CA VAL A 99 -0.67 18.27 -24.28
C VAL A 99 -1.15 16.96 -24.87
N ASN A 100 -2.32 16.47 -24.45
CA ASN A 100 -2.94 15.32 -25.08
C ASN A 100 -4.47 15.37 -24.93
N TYR A 101 -5.19 14.75 -25.87
CA TYR A 101 -6.58 14.40 -25.69
C TYR A 101 -6.81 12.97 -26.13
N ASN A 102 -7.21 12.13 -25.17
CA ASN A 102 -7.59 10.76 -25.45
C ASN A 102 -9.11 10.64 -25.54
N GLN A 103 -9.62 10.57 -26.76
CA GLN A 103 -11.05 10.45 -27.01
C GLN A 103 -11.66 9.14 -26.51
N SER A 104 -10.90 8.04 -26.45
CA SER A 104 -11.44 6.77 -25.98
C SER A 104 -11.67 6.75 -24.47
N THR A 105 -10.86 7.48 -23.71
CA THR A 105 -11.02 7.64 -22.27
C THR A 105 -11.72 8.95 -21.88
N GLY A 106 -11.97 9.86 -22.83
CA GLY A 106 -12.51 11.18 -22.56
C GLY A 106 -11.57 12.10 -21.77
N ILE A 107 -10.28 11.77 -21.64
CA ILE A 107 -9.32 12.55 -20.82
C ILE A 107 -8.62 13.60 -21.68
N LEU A 108 -8.77 14.87 -21.30
CA LEU A 108 -8.03 16.02 -21.80
C LEU A 108 -6.92 16.37 -20.81
N ASP A 109 -5.69 16.36 -21.28
CA ASP A 109 -4.49 16.59 -20.49
C ASP A 109 -3.85 17.92 -20.91
N VAL A 110 -3.83 18.89 -20.01
CA VAL A 110 -3.44 20.29 -20.27
C VAL A 110 -2.46 20.80 -19.23
N ASP A 111 -1.53 21.65 -19.68
CA ASP A 111 -0.77 22.53 -18.79
C ASP A 111 -1.52 23.86 -18.68
N VAL A 112 -1.78 24.30 -17.46
CA VAL A 112 -2.45 25.57 -17.16
C VAL A 112 -1.48 26.46 -16.39
N THR A 113 -1.12 27.59 -16.98
CA THR A 113 -0.22 28.58 -16.38
C THR A 113 -1.02 29.77 -15.89
N LEU A 114 -0.89 30.07 -14.59
CA LEU A 114 -1.37 31.31 -14.00
C LEU A 114 -0.22 32.31 -13.92
N LYS A 115 -0.54 33.59 -14.07
CA LYS A 115 0.40 34.71 -13.96
C LYS A 115 -0.08 35.69 -12.92
N ASN A 116 0.77 36.09 -11.97
CA ASN A 116 0.46 37.19 -11.07
C ASN A 116 0.81 38.54 -11.72
N PRO A 117 -0.15 39.37 -12.17
CA PRO A 117 0.17 40.66 -12.78
C PRO A 117 0.43 41.75 -11.74
N PHE A 118 0.16 41.50 -10.45
CA PHE A 118 0.21 42.51 -9.41
C PHE A 118 1.61 42.77 -8.90
N PRO A 119 1.93 43.97 -8.40
CA PRO A 119 3.23 44.25 -7.80
C PRO A 119 3.42 43.60 -6.41
N PHE A 120 2.41 42.90 -5.89
CA PHE A 120 2.41 42.24 -4.59
C PHE A 120 2.15 40.74 -4.73
N SER A 121 2.54 39.98 -3.73
CA SER A 121 2.32 38.54 -3.66
C SER A 121 0.87 38.22 -3.29
N ALA A 122 0.37 37.12 -3.85
CA ALA A 122 -0.84 36.45 -3.39
C ALA A 122 -0.45 35.13 -2.75
N TYR A 123 -1.34 34.54 -1.95
CA TYR A 123 -1.07 33.29 -1.25
C TYR A 123 -2.21 32.30 -1.50
N ASP A 124 -1.89 31.01 -1.37
CA ASP A 124 -2.86 29.92 -1.47
C ASP A 124 -3.71 29.97 -2.76
N VAL A 125 -3.06 30.31 -3.88
CA VAL A 125 -3.72 30.42 -5.18
C VAL A 125 -4.27 29.07 -5.61
N ARG A 126 -5.58 29.02 -5.88
CA ARG A 126 -6.31 27.81 -6.31
C ARG A 126 -7.07 28.08 -7.60
N LEU A 127 -7.01 27.13 -8.52
CA LEU A 127 -7.90 27.05 -9.68
C LEU A 127 -8.98 26.01 -9.36
N ILE A 128 -10.20 26.48 -9.13
CA ILE A 128 -11.38 25.67 -8.83
C ILE A 128 -12.09 25.34 -10.13
N VAL A 129 -12.27 24.04 -10.42
CA VAL A 129 -13.01 23.58 -11.60
C VAL A 129 -14.45 23.35 -11.21
N TYR A 130 -15.38 24.04 -11.86
CA TYR A 130 -16.81 23.84 -11.58
C TYR A 130 -17.26 22.51 -12.17
N THR A 131 -17.74 21.65 -11.27
CA THR A 131 -18.31 20.37 -11.65
C THR A 131 -19.77 20.54 -12.07
N ASP A 132 -20.23 19.66 -12.97
CA ASP A 132 -21.61 19.64 -13.42
C ASP A 132 -22.25 18.25 -13.23
N ASN A 133 -23.57 18.21 -13.34
CA ASN A 133 -24.34 16.96 -13.30
C ASN A 133 -24.10 16.07 -14.53
N LEU A 134 -23.25 16.50 -15.49
CA LEU A 134 -22.89 15.72 -16.67
C LEU A 134 -21.65 14.86 -16.42
N GLY A 135 -21.04 14.95 -15.23
CA GLY A 135 -19.91 14.11 -14.82
C GLY A 135 -18.56 14.61 -15.33
N ILE A 136 -18.47 15.88 -15.74
CA ILE A 136 -17.19 16.54 -16.00
C ILE A 136 -16.44 16.65 -14.68
N ARG A 137 -15.17 16.25 -14.66
CA ARG A 137 -14.35 16.30 -13.45
C ARG A 137 -12.88 16.53 -13.74
N LEU A 138 -12.19 17.14 -12.80
CA LEU A 138 -10.74 16.99 -12.67
C LEU A 138 -10.48 15.57 -12.15
N THR A 139 -9.49 14.85 -12.70
CA THR A 139 -9.15 13.47 -12.29
C THR A 139 -7.79 13.37 -11.61
N ASN A 140 -7.17 14.51 -11.38
CA ASN A 140 -5.87 14.62 -10.77
C ASN A 140 -5.84 15.83 -9.85
N GLU A 141 -6.95 16.21 -9.26
CA GLU A 141 -7.13 17.28 -8.29
C GLU A 141 -6.10 17.22 -7.16
N ASP A 142 -5.82 18.37 -6.54
CA ASP A 142 -5.04 18.37 -5.30
C ASP A 142 -5.96 18.12 -4.10
N ASN A 143 -7.17 18.70 -4.11
CA ASN A 143 -8.21 18.55 -3.09
C ASN A 143 -9.55 19.09 -3.65
N PHE A 144 -10.58 19.09 -2.82
CA PHE A 144 -11.92 19.57 -3.13
C PHE A 144 -12.38 20.66 -2.14
N THR A 145 -13.32 21.49 -2.59
CA THR A 145 -13.90 22.57 -1.80
C THR A 145 -15.38 22.73 -2.12
N SER A 146 -16.18 23.15 -1.14
CA SER A 146 -17.57 23.55 -1.35
C SER A 146 -17.73 25.02 -1.80
N MET A 147 -16.61 25.72 -2.01
CA MET A 147 -16.64 27.09 -2.51
C MET A 147 -17.24 27.14 -3.92
N TYR A 148 -18.17 28.08 -4.10
CA TYR A 148 -18.91 28.28 -5.35
C TYR A 148 -19.80 27.09 -5.77
N ASP A 149 -20.16 26.22 -4.83
CA ASP A 149 -21.18 25.21 -5.08
C ASP A 149 -22.50 25.90 -5.46
N ILE A 150 -23.14 25.39 -6.53
CA ILE A 150 -24.42 25.91 -6.99
C ILE A 150 -25.48 25.49 -5.95
N PRO A 151 -26.33 26.40 -5.45
CA PRO A 151 -27.39 26.05 -4.50
C PRO A 151 -28.26 24.89 -5.01
N GLY A 152 -28.33 23.80 -4.24
CA GLY A 152 -29.04 22.56 -4.60
C GLY A 152 -28.23 21.56 -5.45
N GLY A 153 -26.95 21.85 -5.72
CA GLY A 153 -25.99 20.91 -6.28
C GLY A 153 -25.29 20.10 -5.18
N SER A 154 -25.15 18.80 -5.38
CA SER A 154 -24.50 17.86 -4.45
C SER A 154 -22.99 17.74 -4.68
N ILE A 155 -22.33 18.73 -5.29
CA ILE A 155 -21.00 18.53 -5.86
C ILE A 155 -19.98 19.50 -5.27
N ILE A 156 -19.06 18.94 -4.48
CA ILE A 156 -17.81 19.58 -4.09
C ILE A 156 -16.94 19.83 -5.34
N ASN A 157 -16.44 21.04 -5.49
CA ASN A 157 -15.61 21.42 -6.63
C ASN A 157 -14.14 21.02 -6.41
N PRO A 158 -13.53 20.24 -7.32
CA PRO A 158 -12.11 19.95 -7.26
C PRO A 158 -11.30 21.20 -7.60
N PHE A 159 -10.09 21.29 -7.05
CA PHE A 159 -9.18 22.37 -7.39
C PHE A 159 -7.73 21.91 -7.61
N LYS A 160 -6.97 22.78 -8.27
CA LYS A 160 -5.50 22.72 -8.33
C LYS A 160 -4.87 23.88 -7.59
N ALA A 161 -3.93 23.57 -6.72
CA ALA A 161 -3.12 24.52 -5.98
C ALA A 161 -1.87 24.91 -6.78
N TYR A 162 -1.56 26.20 -6.79
CA TYR A 162 -0.35 26.76 -7.37
C TYR A 162 0.67 27.12 -6.28
N ALA A 163 1.94 27.27 -6.67
CA ALA A 163 3.06 27.60 -5.80
C ALA A 163 3.27 26.62 -4.62
N LYS A 164 2.89 25.35 -4.77
CA LYS A 164 2.97 24.32 -3.70
C LYS A 164 4.37 24.13 -3.12
N SER A 165 5.41 24.29 -3.94
CA SER A 165 6.80 24.15 -3.52
C SER A 165 7.43 25.44 -2.99
N VAL A 166 6.68 26.55 -2.95
CA VAL A 166 7.16 27.83 -2.44
C VAL A 166 6.81 27.93 -0.96
N ALA A 167 7.73 28.43 -0.14
CA ALA A 167 7.48 28.63 1.28
C ALA A 167 6.22 29.51 1.48
N LYS A 168 5.34 29.08 2.38
CA LYS A 168 4.03 29.72 2.62
C LYS A 168 3.15 29.83 1.37
N ARG A 169 3.41 29.02 0.34
CA ARG A 169 2.65 29.02 -0.91
C ARG A 169 2.54 30.41 -1.56
N GLU A 170 3.63 31.19 -1.44
CA GLU A 170 3.69 32.53 -1.99
C GLU A 170 3.68 32.50 -3.52
N PHE A 171 2.63 33.08 -4.10
CA PHE A 171 2.49 33.34 -5.53
C PHE A 171 2.99 34.77 -5.79
N ALA A 172 4.31 34.89 -5.96
CA ALA A 172 5.01 36.18 -6.00
C ALA A 172 4.42 37.15 -7.03
N GLY A 173 4.54 38.45 -6.77
CA GLY A 173 4.09 39.50 -7.71
C GLY A 173 5.00 39.67 -8.94
N SER A 174 4.74 40.74 -9.68
CA SER A 174 5.53 41.29 -10.79
C SER A 174 5.69 40.35 -11.98
N GLY A 175 4.62 39.65 -12.34
CA GLY A 175 4.58 38.79 -13.50
C GLY A 175 5.11 37.38 -13.28
N TRP A 176 5.26 36.95 -12.01
CA TRP A 176 5.56 35.56 -11.68
C TRP A 176 4.51 34.62 -12.24
N GLU A 177 4.93 33.42 -12.62
CA GLU A 177 4.09 32.42 -13.26
C GLU A 177 4.35 31.06 -12.61
N ASP A 178 3.30 30.26 -12.48
CA ASP A 178 3.39 28.86 -12.14
C ASP A 178 2.44 28.05 -13.01
N THR A 179 2.86 26.83 -13.33
CA THR A 179 2.16 25.95 -14.26
C THR A 179 1.79 24.66 -13.57
N GLN A 180 0.52 24.32 -13.61
CA GLN A 180 0.00 23.07 -13.08
C GLN A 180 -0.57 22.21 -14.20
N ARG A 181 -0.38 20.89 -14.05
CA ARG A 181 -0.91 19.88 -14.97
C ARG A 181 -2.33 19.50 -14.55
N LEU A 182 -3.31 19.63 -15.45
CA LEU A 182 -4.70 19.23 -15.22
C LEU A 182 -5.10 18.12 -16.20
N LYS A 183 -5.72 17.06 -15.66
CA LYS A 183 -6.34 15.97 -16.39
C LYS A 183 -7.85 16.07 -16.19
N LEU A 184 -8.55 16.53 -17.22
CA LEU A 184 -9.98 16.76 -17.21
C LEU A 184 -10.69 15.61 -17.91
N PHE A 185 -11.68 15.01 -17.26
CA PHE A 185 -12.49 13.95 -17.84
C PHE A 185 -13.82 14.50 -18.37
N PHE A 186 -14.06 14.24 -19.66
CA PHE A 186 -15.27 14.62 -20.38
C PHE A 186 -15.99 13.35 -20.89
N PRO A 187 -16.94 12.79 -20.11
CA PRO A 187 -17.55 11.49 -20.43
C PRO A 187 -18.32 11.47 -21.76
N TYR A 188 -18.86 12.61 -22.18
CA TYR A 188 -19.69 12.75 -23.38
C TYR A 188 -19.00 13.52 -24.52
N GLY A 189 -17.66 13.62 -24.46
CA GLY A 189 -16.86 14.40 -25.39
C GLY A 189 -16.62 15.83 -24.92
N ILE A 190 -15.65 16.49 -25.55
CA ILE A 190 -15.17 17.80 -25.13
C ILE A 190 -16.28 18.86 -25.24
N SER A 191 -16.49 19.59 -24.15
CA SER A 191 -17.49 20.65 -24.03
C SER A 191 -16.85 21.97 -23.57
N MET A 192 -17.67 22.72 -22.85
CA MET A 192 -17.32 23.89 -22.07
C MET A 192 -16.98 23.47 -20.63
N LEU A 193 -16.11 24.23 -19.97
CA LEU A 193 -15.77 24.07 -18.56
C LEU A 193 -15.60 25.44 -17.93
N ASN A 194 -16.27 25.67 -16.80
CA ASN A 194 -16.10 26.90 -16.04
C ASN A 194 -15.11 26.66 -14.91
N PHE A 195 -14.31 27.67 -14.61
CA PHE A 195 -13.40 27.62 -13.48
C PHE A 195 -13.23 29.00 -12.86
N ALA A 196 -12.85 29.02 -11.59
CA ALA A 196 -12.49 30.21 -10.85
C ALA A 196 -11.03 30.16 -10.40
N VAL A 197 -10.41 31.33 -10.32
CA VAL A 197 -9.12 31.51 -9.68
C VAL A 197 -9.33 32.34 -8.44
N ILE A 198 -9.01 31.77 -7.29
CA ILE A 198 -9.04 32.45 -6.00
C ILE A 198 -7.63 32.57 -5.42
N ALA A 199 -7.45 33.53 -4.53
CA ALA A 199 -6.24 33.68 -3.73
C ALA A 199 -6.53 34.43 -2.43
N HIS A 200 -5.67 34.25 -1.44
CA HIS A 200 -5.66 35.08 -0.25
C HIS A 200 -4.66 36.25 -0.38
N ILE A 201 -5.12 37.44 -0.01
CA ILE A 201 -4.36 38.69 -0.04
C ILE A 201 -4.82 39.55 1.17
N PRO A 202 -3.90 40.02 2.03
CA PRO A 202 -2.45 39.99 1.91
C PRO A 202 -1.78 38.76 2.59
N GLY A 203 -2.54 37.90 3.25
CA GLY A 203 -2.03 36.75 4.01
C GLY A 203 -2.36 35.40 3.39
N ASN A 204 -2.02 34.33 4.11
CA ASN A 204 -2.38 32.95 3.79
C ASN A 204 -3.84 32.63 4.16
N CYS A 205 -4.37 31.55 3.59
CA CYS A 205 -5.73 31.09 3.84
C CYS A 205 -5.92 30.57 5.26
N GLU A 206 -6.98 30.96 5.97
CA GLU A 206 -7.18 30.48 7.35
C GLU A 206 -7.64 29.03 7.40
N GLU A 207 -8.13 28.46 6.30
CA GLU A 207 -8.49 27.04 6.21
C GLU A 207 -7.28 26.11 6.02
N PRO A 208 -7.45 24.82 6.37
CA PRO A 208 -6.45 23.81 6.01
C PRO A 208 -6.20 23.86 4.51
N TYR A 209 -4.93 23.74 4.14
CA TYR A 209 -4.50 23.94 2.77
C TYR A 209 -4.15 22.64 2.05
N SER A 210 -3.97 21.54 2.81
CA SER A 210 -3.76 20.19 2.26
C SER A 210 -4.32 19.09 3.18
N ILE A 211 -4.81 18.03 2.54
CA ILE A 211 -5.09 16.71 3.12
C ILE A 211 -4.21 15.73 2.34
N GLU A 212 -3.33 15.01 3.03
CA GLU A 212 -2.30 14.18 2.41
C GLU A 212 -2.09 12.87 3.17
N ASN A 213 -1.34 11.95 2.55
CA ASN A 213 -0.83 10.71 3.17
C ASN A 213 -1.92 9.84 3.84
N PHE A 214 -3.13 9.81 3.27
CA PHE A 214 -4.16 8.88 3.75
C PHE A 214 -3.68 7.43 3.68
N LYS A 215 -3.77 6.74 4.81
CA LYS A 215 -3.39 5.34 4.99
C LYS A 215 -4.45 4.64 5.81
N GLN A 216 -4.66 3.36 5.53
CA GLN A 216 -5.54 2.51 6.33
C GLN A 216 -4.92 1.13 6.60
N SER A 217 -5.26 0.54 7.74
CA SER A 217 -4.94 -0.86 8.03
C SER A 217 -5.95 -1.75 7.31
N ARG A 218 -5.79 -3.07 7.43
CA ARG A 218 -6.84 -3.96 6.92
C ARG A 218 -8.09 -3.80 7.77
N LEU A 219 -9.21 -3.59 7.09
CA LEU A 219 -10.55 -3.62 7.65
C LEU A 219 -11.27 -4.84 7.08
N LYS A 220 -11.79 -5.75 7.91
CA LYS A 220 -12.43 -6.99 7.42
C LYS A 220 -13.91 -6.76 7.12
N GLU A 221 -14.48 -7.58 6.24
CA GLU A 221 -15.91 -7.51 5.85
C GLU A 221 -16.88 -7.91 6.97
N THR A 222 -16.37 -8.48 8.07
CA THR A 222 -17.17 -8.83 9.24
C THR A 222 -17.68 -7.56 9.94
N ALA A 223 -18.98 -7.53 10.24
CA ALA A 223 -19.58 -6.44 11.01
C ALA A 223 -18.86 -6.23 12.35
N GLY A 224 -18.50 -4.98 12.66
CA GLY A 224 -17.73 -4.63 13.85
C GLY A 224 -16.22 -4.88 13.74
N SER A 225 -15.71 -5.33 12.59
CA SER A 225 -14.26 -5.35 12.36
C SER A 225 -13.71 -3.94 12.51
N THR A 226 -12.57 -3.83 13.19
CA THR A 226 -11.86 -2.58 13.40
C THR A 226 -10.58 -2.53 12.57
N GLY A 227 -10.20 -1.33 12.17
CA GLY A 227 -8.90 -0.99 11.60
C GLY A 227 -8.49 0.42 12.04
N ILE A 228 -7.33 0.87 11.61
CA ILE A 228 -6.81 2.22 11.84
C ILE A 228 -6.78 2.95 10.51
N ALA A 229 -7.17 4.21 10.49
CA ALA A 229 -6.94 5.12 9.38
C ALA A 229 -6.18 6.34 9.88
N ARG A 230 -5.15 6.78 9.14
CA ARG A 230 -4.41 8.03 9.40
C ARG A 230 -4.42 8.94 8.18
N VAL A 231 -4.35 10.23 8.44
CA VAL A 231 -4.26 11.28 7.42
C VAL A 231 -3.47 12.46 7.96
N ASP A 232 -2.69 13.11 7.10
CA ASP A 232 -1.98 14.34 7.42
C ASP A 232 -2.82 15.53 6.96
N ILE A 233 -3.06 16.47 7.87
CA ILE A 233 -3.77 17.72 7.59
C ILE A 233 -2.78 18.86 7.80
N LEU A 234 -2.55 19.62 6.73
CA LEU A 234 -1.62 20.73 6.73
C LEU A 234 -2.37 22.06 6.78
N ASP A 235 -2.01 22.85 7.77
CA ASP A 235 -2.49 24.21 7.98
C ASP A 235 -1.29 25.08 8.43
N TRP A 236 -1.22 26.31 7.94
CA TRP A 236 -0.09 27.18 8.24
C TRP A 236 -0.22 27.85 9.62
N GLN A 237 -1.43 27.87 10.19
CA GLN A 237 -1.73 28.41 11.51
C GLN A 237 -1.52 27.38 12.63
N ASP A 238 -1.37 26.11 12.26
CA ASP A 238 -1.35 24.96 13.16
C ASP A 238 -2.58 24.92 14.10
N ASP A 239 -3.77 25.29 13.60
CA ASP A 239 -4.99 25.45 14.40
C ASP A 239 -6.20 24.63 13.89
N ILE A 240 -5.91 23.48 13.28
CA ILE A 240 -6.92 22.48 12.87
C ILE A 240 -7.90 22.20 14.02
N LYS A 241 -9.18 22.46 13.76
CA LYS A 241 -10.26 22.32 14.74
C LYS A 241 -10.82 20.92 14.77
N ALA A 242 -11.02 20.31 13.60
CA ALA A 242 -11.63 18.99 13.49
C ALA A 242 -11.44 18.38 12.11
N VAL A 243 -11.37 17.04 12.11
CA VAL A 243 -11.20 16.18 10.94
C VAL A 243 -12.20 15.03 11.02
N TRP A 244 -12.89 14.73 9.92
CA TRP A 244 -13.91 13.68 9.86
C TRP A 244 -13.76 12.80 8.63
N LEU A 245 -14.17 11.53 8.76
CA LEU A 245 -14.43 10.63 7.64
C LEU A 245 -15.94 10.52 7.39
N TYR A 246 -16.35 10.76 6.15
CA TYR A 246 -17.66 10.40 5.62
C TYR A 246 -17.53 9.13 4.76
N CYS A 247 -18.03 8.00 5.29
CA CYS A 247 -18.14 6.74 4.55
C CYS A 247 -19.26 5.87 5.16
N PRO A 248 -20.53 6.32 5.11
CA PRO A 248 -21.63 5.65 5.80
C PRO A 248 -21.88 4.23 5.30
N SER A 249 -21.46 3.92 4.07
CA SER A 249 -21.51 2.57 3.52
C SER A 249 -20.69 1.57 4.33
N ILE A 250 -19.68 2.01 5.10
CA ILE A 250 -18.85 1.17 5.98
C ILE A 250 -19.16 1.47 7.44
N THR A 251 -19.14 2.74 7.81
CA THR A 251 -19.20 3.17 9.21
C THR A 251 -20.61 3.21 9.78
N GLY A 252 -21.65 3.11 8.95
CA GLY A 252 -23.05 3.26 9.34
C GLY A 252 -23.42 4.65 9.87
N GLN A 253 -22.45 5.57 9.93
CA GLN A 253 -22.58 6.92 10.45
C GLN A 253 -22.23 7.91 9.35
N ALA A 254 -22.88 9.08 9.36
CA ALA A 254 -22.57 10.12 8.39
C ALA A 254 -21.12 10.60 8.55
N PHE A 255 -20.72 11.00 9.76
CA PHE A 255 -19.37 11.51 10.03
C PHE A 255 -18.77 10.81 11.23
N VAL A 256 -17.54 10.31 11.07
CA VAL A 256 -16.76 9.72 12.15
C VAL A 256 -15.53 10.59 12.40
N PRO A 257 -15.32 11.13 13.60
CA PRO A 257 -14.23 12.06 13.87
C PRO A 257 -12.89 11.34 14.00
N PHE A 258 -11.85 11.94 13.43
CA PHE A 258 -10.47 11.58 13.77
C PHE A 258 -10.08 12.25 15.09
N SER A 259 -9.09 11.65 15.77
CA SER A 259 -8.38 12.21 16.91
C SER A 259 -7.02 12.71 16.46
N GLN A 260 -6.60 13.87 16.92
CA GLN A 260 -5.29 14.41 16.62
C GLN A 260 -4.20 13.59 17.32
N LEU A 261 -3.23 13.09 16.56
CA LEU A 261 -2.10 12.32 17.07
C LEU A 261 -0.89 13.22 17.33
N ASP A 262 -0.60 14.13 16.40
CA ASP A 262 0.43 15.17 16.52
C ASP A 262 0.01 16.47 15.81
N SER A 263 0.93 17.41 15.55
CA SER A 263 0.61 18.69 14.92
C SER A 263 -0.06 18.56 13.55
N THR A 264 0.23 17.51 12.80
CA THR A 264 -0.26 17.32 11.42
C THR A 264 -1.06 16.02 11.25
N THR A 265 -0.76 14.98 12.02
CA THR A 265 -1.32 13.64 11.84
C THR A 265 -2.60 13.45 12.65
N TRP A 266 -3.62 12.91 12.00
CA TRP A 266 -4.92 12.57 12.60
C TRP A 266 -5.21 11.09 12.43
N GLU A 267 -5.77 10.44 13.45
CA GLU A 267 -6.04 9.00 13.50
C GLU A 267 -7.50 8.70 13.82
N LEU A 268 -8.05 7.68 13.17
CA LEU A 268 -9.39 7.16 13.42
C LEU A 268 -9.34 5.64 13.61
N ILE A 269 -10.02 5.14 14.63
CA ILE A 269 -10.41 3.72 14.69
C ILE A 269 -11.58 3.53 13.72
N LEU A 270 -11.29 2.98 12.56
CA LEU A 270 -12.26 2.70 11.51
C LEU A 270 -13.00 1.40 11.82
N VAL A 271 -14.33 1.44 11.85
CA VAL A 271 -15.16 0.28 12.14
C VAL A 271 -16.07 -0.03 10.97
N ASN A 272 -16.06 -1.28 10.50
CA ASN A 272 -17.03 -1.77 9.53
C ASN A 272 -18.35 -2.11 10.24
N GLU A 273 -19.06 -1.10 10.72
CA GLU A 273 -20.33 -1.25 11.43
C GLU A 273 -21.40 -1.94 10.57
N MET A 274 -21.33 -1.71 9.25
CA MET A 274 -22.33 -2.21 8.31
C MET A 274 -22.11 -3.67 7.91
N GLY A 275 -20.96 -4.29 8.22
CA GLY A 275 -20.61 -5.61 7.70
C GLY A 275 -20.51 -5.62 6.19
N THR A 276 -19.98 -4.53 5.64
CA THR A 276 -19.88 -4.28 4.22
C THR A 276 -18.93 -5.27 3.58
N SER A 277 -19.31 -5.83 2.44
CA SER A 277 -18.54 -6.86 1.73
C SER A 277 -17.17 -6.34 1.33
N ALA A 278 -16.21 -7.25 1.12
CA ALA A 278 -14.92 -6.86 0.60
C ALA A 278 -14.99 -6.09 -0.72
N GLY A 279 -14.11 -5.12 -0.88
CA GLY A 279 -14.07 -4.21 -2.02
C GLY A 279 -13.52 -2.84 -1.63
N ASP A 280 -13.39 -1.99 -2.63
CA ASP A 280 -12.95 -0.60 -2.47
C ASP A 280 -14.16 0.33 -2.47
N TYR A 281 -14.24 1.20 -1.46
CA TYR A 281 -15.33 2.13 -1.24
C TYR A 281 -14.81 3.56 -1.24
N THR A 282 -15.59 4.47 -1.78
CA THR A 282 -15.26 5.89 -1.71
C THR A 282 -15.56 6.43 -0.32
N GLY A 283 -14.54 7.02 0.33
CA GLY A 283 -14.67 7.84 1.51
C GLY A 283 -14.36 9.30 1.19
N VAL A 284 -14.84 10.22 2.02
CA VAL A 284 -14.48 11.64 1.95
C VAL A 284 -13.92 12.07 3.29
N ILE A 285 -12.75 12.68 3.29
CA ILE A 285 -12.16 13.33 4.46
C ILE A 285 -12.52 14.80 4.43
N LEU A 286 -12.86 15.34 5.58
CA LEU A 286 -13.21 16.75 5.78
C LEU A 286 -12.33 17.32 6.87
N ALA A 287 -11.76 18.50 6.64
CA ALA A 287 -10.95 19.21 7.63
C ALA A 287 -11.37 20.69 7.76
N THR A 288 -11.35 21.19 8.99
CA THR A 288 -11.67 22.59 9.33
C THR A 288 -10.61 23.16 10.28
N SER A 289 -10.37 24.47 10.21
CA SER A 289 -9.52 25.21 11.15
C SER A 289 -10.37 26.01 12.15
N GLY A 290 -9.75 26.45 13.24
CA GLY A 290 -10.37 27.31 14.26
C GLY A 290 -10.87 28.65 13.72
N ASN A 291 -10.12 29.26 12.78
CA ASN A 291 -10.39 30.60 12.27
C ASN A 291 -11.06 30.60 10.88
N SER A 292 -10.99 29.49 10.15
CA SER A 292 -11.48 29.36 8.76
C SER A 292 -12.99 29.56 8.52
N GLY A 293 -13.74 29.93 9.55
CA GLY A 293 -15.17 30.15 9.49
C GLY A 293 -15.93 28.90 9.04
N GLN A 294 -16.46 28.95 7.82
CA GLN A 294 -17.29 27.92 7.20
C GLN A 294 -16.57 27.14 6.09
N PHE A 295 -15.35 27.55 5.72
CA PHE A 295 -14.62 26.87 4.66
C PHE A 295 -14.06 25.54 5.17
N THR A 296 -14.40 24.48 4.43
CA THR A 296 -13.98 23.11 4.70
C THR A 296 -13.14 22.63 3.53
N LEU A 297 -11.99 22.03 3.85
CA LEU A 297 -11.18 21.32 2.87
C LEU A 297 -11.63 19.87 2.82
N TYR A 298 -11.74 19.31 1.61
CA TYR A 298 -12.19 17.94 1.38
C TYR A 298 -11.16 17.17 0.56
N ASP A 299 -11.06 15.86 0.81
CA ASP A 299 -10.35 14.92 -0.04
C ASP A 299 -11.15 13.64 -0.24
N VAL A 300 -11.00 12.99 -1.38
CA VAL A 300 -11.66 11.73 -1.72
C VAL A 300 -10.65 10.60 -1.55
N VAL A 301 -10.94 9.69 -0.63
CA VAL A 301 -10.06 8.55 -0.31
C VAL A 301 -10.71 7.23 -0.69
N THR A 302 -9.88 6.21 -0.89
CA THR A 302 -10.35 4.83 -1.06
C THR A 302 -10.27 4.11 0.27
N ILE A 303 -11.41 3.60 0.74
CA ILE A 303 -11.50 2.74 1.90
C ILE A 303 -11.62 1.28 1.44
N SER A 304 -10.60 0.47 1.69
CA SER A 304 -10.57 -0.94 1.29
C SER A 304 -11.07 -1.85 2.40
N VAL A 305 -12.05 -2.70 2.08
CA VAL A 305 -12.54 -3.77 2.94
C VAL A 305 -12.06 -5.11 2.40
N TYR A 306 -11.52 -5.95 3.27
CA TYR A 306 -10.91 -7.23 2.93
C TYR A 306 -11.80 -8.40 3.35
N GLU A 307 -11.79 -9.47 2.55
CA GLU A 307 -12.52 -10.68 2.89
C GLU A 307 -11.99 -11.31 4.17
N ASN A 308 -12.90 -11.85 4.98
CA ASN A 308 -12.52 -12.53 6.21
C ASN A 308 -12.23 -14.01 5.91
N ILE A 309 -11.10 -14.27 5.25
CA ILE A 309 -10.69 -15.62 4.85
C ILE A 309 -9.51 -16.10 5.69
N THR A 310 -9.70 -17.27 6.29
CA THR A 310 -8.62 -18.08 6.85
C THR A 310 -7.97 -18.88 5.72
N ALA A 311 -6.66 -18.71 5.52
CA ALA A 311 -5.90 -19.49 4.55
C ALA A 311 -5.59 -20.90 5.08
N LYS A 312 -5.14 -21.82 4.21
CA LYS A 312 -4.57 -23.09 4.67
C LYS A 312 -3.22 -22.89 5.33
N TRP A 313 -2.38 -22.04 4.76
CA TRP A 313 -1.06 -21.71 5.27
C TRP A 313 -0.87 -20.20 5.34
N THR A 314 -0.30 -19.73 6.44
CA THR A 314 0.42 -18.46 6.48
C THR A 314 1.87 -18.77 6.77
N ILE A 315 2.76 -18.33 5.88
CA ILE A 315 4.21 -18.49 6.02
C ILE A 315 4.83 -17.11 6.21
N PHE A 316 5.53 -16.95 7.32
CA PHE A 316 6.30 -15.75 7.65
C PHE A 316 7.73 -15.94 7.18
N TYR A 317 8.27 -14.97 6.45
CA TYR A 317 9.68 -14.90 6.08
C TYR A 317 10.29 -13.68 6.74
N TYR A 318 11.12 -13.91 7.75
CA TYR A 318 11.72 -12.87 8.59
C TYR A 318 13.21 -12.76 8.26
N ALA A 319 13.59 -11.68 7.61
CA ALA A 319 14.89 -11.54 6.97
C ALA A 319 15.68 -10.35 7.50
N TYR A 320 16.88 -10.62 8.02
CA TYR A 320 17.88 -9.60 8.36
C TYR A 320 19.12 -9.85 7.50
N GLU A 321 19.48 -8.91 6.63
CA GLU A 321 20.56 -9.10 5.66
C GLU A 321 21.33 -7.79 5.40
N GLU A 322 22.64 -7.91 5.21
CA GLU A 322 23.51 -6.79 4.84
C GLU A 322 23.39 -6.39 3.36
N ASN A 323 22.81 -7.25 2.51
CA ASN A 323 22.72 -7.04 1.07
C ASN A 323 21.34 -7.34 0.50
N LEU A 324 20.69 -6.27 0.00
CA LEU A 324 19.42 -6.31 -0.71
C LEU A 324 19.38 -7.29 -1.89
N TYR A 325 20.50 -7.61 -2.54
CA TYR A 325 20.47 -8.36 -3.80
C TYR A 325 20.00 -9.81 -3.63
N GLY A 326 20.49 -10.55 -2.63
CA GLY A 326 20.08 -11.94 -2.40
C GLY A 326 18.64 -12.04 -1.87
N LEU A 327 18.30 -11.18 -0.90
CA LEU A 327 16.94 -11.08 -0.39
C LEU A 327 15.93 -10.79 -1.51
N ARG A 328 16.23 -9.82 -2.39
CA ARG A 328 15.37 -9.46 -3.53
C ARG A 328 15.17 -10.59 -4.52
N GLU A 329 16.17 -11.43 -4.75
CA GLU A 329 16.03 -12.62 -5.59
C GLU A 329 15.05 -13.62 -4.94
N ASN A 330 15.19 -13.90 -3.65
CA ASN A 330 14.25 -14.77 -2.93
C ASN A 330 12.81 -14.23 -2.96
N ILE A 331 12.62 -12.93 -2.73
CA ILE A 331 11.28 -12.31 -2.80
C ILE A 331 10.72 -12.41 -4.21
N ASN A 332 11.52 -12.14 -5.25
CA ASN A 332 11.04 -12.23 -6.61
C ASN A 332 10.66 -13.68 -6.99
N GLU A 333 11.39 -14.68 -6.49
CA GLU A 333 10.98 -16.08 -6.59
C GLU A 333 9.65 -16.36 -5.89
N MET A 334 9.42 -15.79 -4.69
CA MET A 334 8.12 -15.88 -4.01
C MET A 334 7.01 -15.20 -4.82
N GLU A 335 7.29 -14.07 -5.46
CA GLU A 335 6.35 -13.33 -6.32
C GLU A 335 5.98 -14.10 -7.60
N VAL A 336 6.81 -15.02 -8.10
CA VAL A 336 6.40 -15.90 -9.22
C VAL A 336 5.10 -16.66 -8.91
N VAL A 337 4.95 -17.05 -7.64
CA VAL A 337 3.81 -17.83 -7.15
C VAL A 337 2.76 -16.91 -6.54
N GLY A 338 3.19 -16.04 -5.61
CA GLY A 338 2.33 -15.13 -4.88
C GLY A 338 1.48 -15.81 -3.80
N SER A 339 0.97 -14.99 -2.88
CA SER A 339 -0.11 -15.39 -2.00
C SER A 339 -1.36 -15.72 -2.82
N LYS A 340 -2.11 -16.72 -2.36
CA LYS A 340 -3.32 -17.20 -3.03
C LYS A 340 -4.45 -17.29 -2.01
N LYS A 341 -5.47 -16.47 -2.25
CA LYS A 341 -6.68 -16.37 -1.45
C LYS A 341 -7.22 -17.74 -1.01
N GLY A 342 -7.35 -17.94 0.31
CA GLY A 342 -7.85 -19.16 0.94
C GLY A 342 -6.86 -20.32 1.02
N ASP A 343 -5.76 -20.28 0.27
CA ASP A 343 -4.74 -21.32 0.23
C ASP A 343 -3.49 -20.88 0.99
N LEU A 344 -2.82 -19.80 0.58
CA LEU A 344 -1.53 -19.38 1.10
C LEU A 344 -1.47 -17.86 1.30
N ASN A 345 -1.04 -17.42 2.48
CA ASN A 345 -0.48 -16.08 2.69
C ASN A 345 1.04 -16.23 2.84
N MET A 346 1.81 -15.51 2.01
CA MET A 346 3.25 -15.38 2.16
C MET A 346 3.57 -13.95 2.61
N ILE A 347 4.02 -13.81 3.85
CA ILE A 347 4.26 -12.52 4.49
C ILE A 347 5.76 -12.38 4.74
N VAL A 348 6.36 -11.36 4.15
CA VAL A 348 7.79 -11.07 4.34
C VAL A 348 7.91 -9.88 5.28
N CYS A 349 8.75 -9.98 6.30
CA CYS A 349 9.23 -8.85 7.09
C CYS A 349 10.74 -8.79 6.93
N TRP A 350 11.27 -7.63 6.55
CA TRP A 350 12.71 -7.46 6.43
C TRP A 350 13.21 -6.16 7.03
N ASP A 351 14.49 -6.20 7.36
CA ASP A 351 15.38 -5.05 7.54
C ASP A 351 16.64 -5.33 6.71
N ILE A 352 17.12 -4.29 6.03
CA ILE A 352 18.35 -4.36 5.23
C ILE A 352 19.37 -3.43 5.88
N THR A 353 20.41 -4.03 6.46
CA THR A 353 21.41 -3.34 7.25
C THR A 353 22.01 -2.16 6.48
N GLY A 354 22.03 -0.99 7.11
CA GLY A 354 22.58 0.23 6.52
C GLY A 354 21.64 0.94 5.53
N THR A 355 20.38 0.52 5.44
CA THR A 355 19.31 1.22 4.72
C THR A 355 18.22 1.69 5.70
N THR A 356 17.23 2.42 5.20
CA THR A 356 15.99 2.74 5.94
C THR A 356 14.80 2.07 5.26
N ASP A 357 15.04 0.96 4.56
CA ASP A 357 14.08 0.34 3.65
C ASP A 357 13.31 -0.82 4.28
N ASP A 358 12.99 -0.71 5.57
CA ASP A 358 12.24 -1.72 6.31
C ASP A 358 10.84 -1.88 5.73
N ALA A 359 10.36 -3.12 5.65
CA ALA A 359 9.05 -3.40 5.10
C ALA A 359 8.44 -4.69 5.61
N ILE A 360 7.12 -4.68 5.74
CA ILE A 360 6.28 -5.87 5.71
C ILE A 360 5.60 -5.93 4.36
N LEU A 361 5.71 -7.05 3.65
CA LEU A 361 5.06 -7.29 2.37
C LEU A 361 4.06 -8.43 2.46
N HIS A 362 2.91 -8.26 1.80
CA HIS A 362 2.01 -9.36 1.49
C HIS A 362 2.26 -9.78 0.04
N ILE A 363 3.03 -10.86 -0.15
CA ILE A 363 3.58 -11.21 -1.45
C ILE A 363 2.47 -11.46 -2.46
N GLN A 364 2.48 -10.71 -3.56
CA GLN A 364 1.54 -10.84 -4.67
C GLN A 364 2.21 -11.52 -5.85
N ARG A 365 1.39 -12.16 -6.68
CA ARG A 365 1.90 -12.80 -7.88
C ARG A 365 2.34 -11.74 -8.90
N ASP A 366 3.60 -11.80 -9.34
CA ASP A 366 4.10 -11.02 -10.46
C ASP A 366 3.76 -11.69 -11.80
N PRO A 367 2.90 -11.08 -12.64
CA PRO A 367 2.61 -11.61 -13.97
C PRO A 367 3.83 -11.61 -14.91
N GLY A 368 4.88 -10.83 -14.59
CA GLY A 368 6.16 -10.81 -15.29
C GLY A 368 7.05 -12.03 -14.98
N GLY A 369 6.74 -12.81 -13.94
CA GLY A 369 7.56 -13.93 -13.49
C GLY A 369 8.92 -13.47 -12.93
N LEU A 370 9.95 -14.33 -13.03
CA LEU A 370 11.29 -14.03 -12.50
C LEU A 370 11.89 -12.79 -13.16
N ASN A 371 12.07 -11.74 -12.36
CA ASN A 371 12.73 -10.50 -12.73
C ASN A 371 13.44 -9.88 -11.52
N ASN A 372 13.73 -8.58 -11.57
CA ASN A 372 14.46 -7.88 -10.51
C ASN A 372 13.63 -6.77 -9.87
N THR A 373 12.31 -6.77 -9.98
CA THR A 373 11.42 -5.75 -9.41
C THR A 373 10.56 -6.40 -8.35
N ILE A 374 10.48 -5.78 -7.18
CA ILE A 374 9.51 -6.16 -6.15
C ILE A 374 8.24 -5.35 -6.45
N ILE A 375 7.13 -6.04 -6.68
CA ILE A 375 5.83 -5.42 -6.98
C ILE A 375 4.84 -5.55 -5.82
N SER A 376 5.15 -6.41 -4.86
CA SER A 376 4.29 -6.70 -3.72
C SER A 376 4.07 -5.45 -2.88
N PRO A 377 2.81 -5.16 -2.51
CA PRO A 377 2.49 -3.98 -1.73
C PRO A 377 3.04 -4.11 -0.30
N ARG A 378 3.46 -2.98 0.25
CA ARG A 378 3.71 -2.86 1.68
C ARG A 378 2.42 -3.02 2.47
N VAL A 379 2.51 -3.70 3.59
CA VAL A 379 1.45 -3.78 4.58
C VAL A 379 1.65 -2.64 5.54
N GLU A 380 0.62 -1.81 5.72
CA GLU A 380 0.64 -0.72 6.69
C GLU A 380 0.36 -1.26 8.09
N ASP A 381 1.33 -1.07 8.99
CA ASP A 381 1.30 -1.52 10.37
C ASP A 381 1.20 -0.34 11.36
N PHE A 382 1.20 0.91 10.89
CA PHE A 382 1.06 2.12 11.69
C PHE A 382 2.11 2.28 12.81
N GLY A 383 3.26 1.64 12.65
CA GLY A 383 4.32 1.61 13.66
C GLY A 383 4.11 0.59 14.78
N GLU A 384 3.17 -0.35 14.64
CA GLU A 384 3.02 -1.48 15.57
C GLU A 384 4.24 -2.40 15.52
N VAL A 385 4.79 -2.64 14.33
CA VAL A 385 5.93 -3.55 14.09
C VAL A 385 7.18 -2.77 13.72
N ILE A 386 7.09 -1.84 12.75
CA ILE A 386 8.19 -1.01 12.23
C ILE A 386 8.12 0.37 12.90
N PRO A 387 8.86 0.62 14.00
CA PRO A 387 8.80 1.91 14.66
C PRO A 387 9.52 3.00 13.82
N PRO A 388 9.30 4.30 14.11
CA PRO A 388 9.89 5.39 13.33
C PRO A 388 11.42 5.37 13.24
N GLU A 389 12.10 4.80 14.24
CA GLU A 389 13.54 4.63 14.29
C GLU A 389 14.08 3.47 13.43
N GLY A 390 13.20 2.62 12.87
CA GLY A 390 13.55 1.43 12.11
C GLY A 390 13.44 0.13 12.90
N LEU A 391 13.48 -0.99 12.20
CA LEU A 391 13.49 -2.32 12.80
C LEU A 391 14.83 -2.61 13.48
N ASP A 392 14.75 -3.41 14.53
CA ASP A 392 15.83 -4.06 15.25
C ASP A 392 15.48 -5.55 15.25
N MET A 393 15.74 -6.21 14.12
CA MET A 393 15.31 -7.59 13.88
C MET A 393 15.72 -8.58 14.97
N PRO A 394 16.96 -8.50 15.55
CA PRO A 394 17.37 -9.36 16.65
C PRO A 394 16.58 -9.16 17.96
N ASN A 395 15.75 -8.11 18.08
CA ASN A 395 14.97 -7.84 19.28
C ASN A 395 13.75 -8.79 19.40
N PRO A 396 13.68 -9.63 20.46
CA PRO A 396 12.56 -10.56 20.65
C PRO A 396 11.19 -9.88 20.81
N GLU A 397 11.15 -8.65 21.32
CA GLU A 397 9.91 -7.88 21.43
C GLU A 397 9.37 -7.49 20.05
N GLN A 398 10.24 -7.14 19.10
CA GLN A 398 9.84 -6.82 17.74
C GLN A 398 9.35 -8.06 16.99
N LEU A 399 10.02 -9.20 17.14
CA LEU A 399 9.54 -10.46 16.60
C LEU A 399 8.14 -10.81 17.15
N THR A 400 7.93 -10.63 18.47
CA THR A 400 6.63 -10.86 19.11
C THR A 400 5.55 -9.95 18.48
N LYS A 401 5.84 -8.66 18.31
CA LYS A 401 4.92 -7.70 17.67
C LYS A 401 4.60 -8.11 16.24
N PHE A 402 5.62 -8.47 15.45
CA PHE A 402 5.43 -8.94 14.08
C PHE A 402 4.54 -10.17 14.00
N LEU A 403 4.79 -11.20 14.82
CA LEU A 403 3.99 -12.42 14.80
C LEU A 403 2.54 -12.15 15.20
N LYS A 404 2.30 -11.35 16.26
CA LYS A 404 0.96 -10.97 16.68
C LYS A 404 0.20 -10.20 15.60
N PHE A 405 0.85 -9.20 15.02
CA PHE A 405 0.33 -8.44 13.90
C PHE A 405 0.00 -9.37 12.71
N ALA A 406 0.98 -10.14 12.23
CA ALA A 406 0.84 -10.93 11.03
C ALA A 406 -0.19 -12.07 11.18
N MET A 407 -0.26 -12.74 12.34
CA MET A 407 -1.28 -13.77 12.61
C MET A 407 -2.69 -13.18 12.68
N ARG A 408 -2.86 -11.98 13.26
CA ARG A 408 -4.14 -11.27 13.32
C ARG A 408 -4.61 -10.80 11.94
N GLU A 409 -3.69 -10.28 11.14
CA GLU A 409 -3.96 -9.71 9.82
C GLU A 409 -4.10 -10.78 8.72
N PHE A 410 -3.40 -11.91 8.85
CA PHE A 410 -3.32 -13.00 7.88
C PHE A 410 -3.58 -14.37 8.53
N PRO A 411 -4.82 -14.63 8.99
CA PRO A 411 -5.15 -15.86 9.68
C PRO A 411 -5.05 -17.09 8.76
N ALA A 412 -4.59 -18.21 9.31
CA ALA A 412 -4.52 -19.50 8.63
C ALA A 412 -4.79 -20.69 9.57
N GLU A 413 -5.04 -21.85 8.96
CA GLU A 413 -5.11 -23.14 9.66
C GLU A 413 -3.73 -23.62 10.13
N LYS A 414 -2.68 -23.25 9.40
CA LYS A 414 -1.29 -23.61 9.69
C LYS A 414 -0.36 -22.41 9.57
N TYR A 415 0.61 -22.33 10.47
CA TYR A 415 1.57 -21.24 10.54
C TYR A 415 3.00 -21.75 10.44
N GLY A 416 3.74 -21.22 9.48
CA GLY A 416 5.15 -21.51 9.28
C GLY A 416 5.99 -20.25 9.45
N PHE A 417 7.21 -20.43 9.95
CA PHE A 417 8.18 -19.33 10.06
C PHE A 417 9.48 -19.73 9.36
N ILE A 418 10.05 -18.83 8.58
CA ILE A 418 11.34 -18.98 7.94
C ILE A 418 12.18 -17.78 8.32
N MET A 419 13.37 -18.04 8.85
CA MET A 419 14.34 -17.02 9.21
C MET A 419 15.46 -16.99 8.18
N LEU A 420 15.84 -15.80 7.71
CA LEU A 420 17.06 -15.57 6.94
C LEU A 420 17.96 -14.61 7.72
N SER A 421 19.17 -15.06 8.06
CA SER A 421 20.25 -14.22 8.62
C SER A 421 21.58 -14.98 8.60
N HIS A 422 22.64 -14.36 9.12
CA HIS A 422 23.82 -15.10 9.52
C HIS A 422 23.55 -16.04 10.72
N GLY A 423 24.49 -16.97 10.94
CA GLY A 423 24.45 -17.90 12.06
C GLY A 423 25.83 -18.49 12.35
N ASN A 424 26.09 -18.78 13.62
CA ASN A 424 27.37 -19.33 14.10
C ASN A 424 27.17 -20.09 15.41
N TYR A 425 26.64 -21.33 15.33
CA TYR A 425 26.51 -22.25 16.48
C TYR A 425 25.90 -21.62 17.75
N GLY A 426 24.91 -20.73 17.56
CA GLY A 426 24.46 -19.72 18.54
C GLY A 426 23.78 -20.23 19.81
N ILE A 427 24.50 -20.94 20.68
CA ILE A 427 23.96 -21.46 21.95
C ILE A 427 24.37 -20.58 23.15
N TYR A 428 25.45 -19.80 23.09
CA TYR A 428 26.02 -19.25 24.35
C TYR A 428 26.46 -17.78 24.39
N TYR A 429 26.49 -17.02 23.30
CA TYR A 429 26.93 -15.63 23.38
C TYR A 429 26.22 -14.75 22.33
N HIS A 430 25.75 -13.58 22.77
CA HIS A 430 25.61 -12.38 21.93
C HIS A 430 26.98 -12.12 21.30
N VAL A 431 27.18 -12.68 20.10
CA VAL A 431 28.34 -12.39 19.28
C VAL A 431 27.78 -11.57 18.14
N PRO A 432 27.97 -10.23 18.17
CA PRO A 432 27.54 -9.37 17.10
C PRO A 432 27.98 -9.93 15.74
N ASP A 433 27.08 -9.85 14.77
CA ASP A 433 27.25 -10.26 13.36
C ASP A 433 27.42 -11.77 13.16
N ARG A 434 27.17 -12.60 14.20
CA ARG A 434 27.42 -14.04 14.13
C ARG A 434 26.41 -14.91 14.86
N SER A 435 25.62 -14.40 15.80
CA SER A 435 24.71 -15.27 16.56
C SER A 435 23.44 -15.65 15.77
N PHE A 436 22.40 -16.17 16.43
CA PHE A 436 21.15 -16.52 15.75
C PHE A 436 20.41 -15.21 15.44
N LEU A 437 20.07 -14.96 14.18
CA LEU A 437 19.61 -13.63 13.73
C LEU A 437 20.56 -12.50 14.19
N ASP A 438 21.87 -12.72 14.02
CA ASP A 438 22.98 -11.82 14.36
C ASP A 438 23.19 -11.51 15.86
N ASP A 439 22.13 -11.26 16.64
CA ASP A 439 22.22 -10.99 18.09
C ASP A 439 21.10 -11.60 18.97
N MET A 440 20.24 -12.49 18.44
CA MET A 440 19.17 -13.15 19.19
C MET A 440 19.59 -14.54 19.71
N GLY A 441 19.20 -14.91 20.91
CA GLY A 441 19.34 -16.28 21.42
C GLY A 441 18.20 -17.20 20.95
N VAL A 442 18.48 -18.50 20.76
CA VAL A 442 17.43 -19.49 20.40
C VAL A 442 16.32 -19.56 21.47
N TRP A 443 16.67 -19.36 22.75
CA TRP A 443 15.68 -19.31 23.82
C TRP A 443 14.80 -18.06 23.75
N GLU A 444 15.36 -16.92 23.33
CA GLU A 444 14.61 -15.67 23.18
C GLU A 444 13.63 -15.76 22.01
N PHE A 445 14.04 -16.41 20.92
CA PHE A 445 13.15 -16.75 19.82
C PHE A 445 11.98 -17.64 20.29
N ASN A 446 12.29 -18.70 21.04
CA ASN A 446 11.26 -19.58 21.60
C ASN A 446 10.27 -18.78 22.47
N ASP A 447 10.77 -17.96 23.38
CA ASP A 447 9.94 -17.16 24.29
C ASP A 447 9.10 -16.12 23.53
N ALA A 448 9.67 -15.46 22.52
CA ALA A 448 8.95 -14.51 21.67
C ALA A 448 7.81 -15.16 20.89
N VAL A 449 8.05 -16.33 20.30
CA VAL A 449 7.00 -17.09 19.61
C VAL A 449 5.92 -17.53 20.59
N LEU A 450 6.28 -18.10 21.74
CA LEU A 450 5.30 -18.53 22.75
C LEU A 450 4.46 -17.34 23.23
N LEU A 451 5.08 -16.18 23.48
CA LEU A 451 4.38 -14.96 23.88
C LEU A 451 3.44 -14.43 22.78
N ALA A 452 3.78 -14.62 21.51
CA ALA A 452 2.87 -14.31 20.41
C ALA A 452 1.66 -15.26 20.38
N LEU A 453 1.90 -16.57 20.55
CA LEU A 453 0.86 -17.61 20.55
C LEU A 453 -0.13 -17.51 21.71
N GLU A 454 0.22 -16.84 22.82
CA GLU A 454 -0.73 -16.56 23.91
C GLU A 454 -2.00 -15.81 23.45
N GLU A 455 -1.92 -15.03 22.36
CA GLU A 455 -3.08 -14.34 21.77
C GLU A 455 -3.91 -15.21 20.81
N PHE A 456 -3.40 -16.39 20.45
CA PHE A 456 -3.99 -17.31 19.48
C PHE A 456 -4.11 -18.72 20.09
N PRO A 457 -4.98 -18.93 21.09
CA PRO A 457 -5.06 -20.19 21.85
C PRO A 457 -5.44 -21.42 21.01
N GLU A 458 -5.91 -21.23 19.78
CA GLU A 458 -6.13 -22.29 18.79
C GLU A 458 -4.83 -22.80 18.13
N VAL A 459 -3.73 -22.06 18.27
CA VAL A 459 -2.40 -22.39 17.73
C VAL A 459 -1.48 -22.78 18.87
N ASP A 460 -1.31 -24.08 19.08
CA ASP A 460 -0.42 -24.62 20.14
C ASP A 460 1.07 -24.35 19.85
N LYS A 461 1.48 -24.57 18.60
CA LYS A 461 2.85 -24.36 18.09
C LYS A 461 2.80 -23.93 16.64
N LEU A 462 3.87 -23.30 16.17
CA LEU A 462 4.11 -23.18 14.74
C LEU A 462 4.22 -24.58 14.12
N ASP A 463 3.61 -24.77 12.96
CA ASP A 463 3.68 -26.04 12.22
C ASP A 463 5.12 -26.31 11.77
N PHE A 464 5.85 -25.25 11.42
CA PHE A 464 7.28 -25.36 11.21
C PHE A 464 8.08 -24.09 11.51
N VAL A 465 9.38 -24.29 11.76
CA VAL A 465 10.41 -23.23 11.74
C VAL A 465 11.56 -23.64 10.83
N GLY A 466 11.77 -22.90 9.75
CA GLY A 466 12.90 -23.05 8.85
C GLY A 466 14.00 -22.06 9.17
N LEU A 467 15.20 -22.54 9.46
CA LEU A 467 16.36 -21.69 9.71
C LEU A 467 17.24 -21.65 8.47
N GLU A 468 17.11 -20.58 7.70
CA GLU A 468 18.05 -20.26 6.63
C GLU A 468 19.28 -19.49 7.16
N ASN A 469 19.84 -19.99 8.26
CA ASN A 469 21.04 -19.46 8.88
C ASN A 469 22.12 -20.53 8.89
N CYS A 470 23.38 -20.11 8.80
CA CYS A 470 24.50 -21.03 8.83
C CYS A 470 24.56 -21.81 10.15
N THR A 471 24.88 -23.10 10.09
CA THR A 471 25.30 -23.92 11.24
C THR A 471 24.26 -24.06 12.37
N MET A 472 22.96 -24.10 12.04
CA MET A 472 21.87 -24.19 13.02
C MET A 472 21.31 -25.61 13.27
N SER A 473 21.74 -26.62 12.50
CA SER A 473 21.28 -28.00 12.69
C SER A 473 22.07 -28.75 13.77
N PHE A 474 21.94 -28.32 15.03
CA PHE A 474 22.52 -28.99 16.20
C PHE A 474 21.47 -29.23 17.29
N ILE A 475 21.74 -30.17 18.19
CA ILE A 475 20.74 -30.68 19.15
C ILE A 475 20.27 -29.62 20.15
N GLU A 476 21.12 -28.67 20.52
CA GLU A 476 20.78 -27.59 21.44
C GLU A 476 19.80 -26.59 20.84
N ALA A 477 19.89 -26.30 19.53
CA ALA A 477 18.91 -25.46 18.84
C ALA A 477 17.58 -26.21 18.71
N ALA A 478 17.65 -27.48 18.34
CA ALA A 478 16.48 -28.35 18.28
C ALA A 478 15.77 -28.45 19.63
N TYR A 479 16.52 -28.55 20.72
CA TYR A 479 15.97 -28.54 22.08
C TYR A 479 15.42 -27.16 22.46
N GLY A 480 16.14 -26.08 22.13
CA GLY A 480 15.76 -24.70 22.46
C GLY A 480 14.44 -24.26 21.85
N MET A 481 14.09 -24.74 20.65
CA MET A 481 12.85 -24.39 19.95
C MET A 481 11.73 -25.43 20.12
N ARG A 482 11.96 -26.52 20.86
CA ARG A 482 11.02 -27.66 20.92
C ARG A 482 9.62 -27.27 21.40
N GLU A 483 9.50 -26.18 22.15
CA GLU A 483 8.24 -25.70 22.71
C GLU A 483 7.46 -24.85 21.71
N CYS A 484 8.12 -24.08 20.84
CA CYS A 484 7.44 -23.17 19.93
C CYS A 484 7.11 -23.74 18.53
N THR A 485 7.69 -24.88 18.14
CA THR A 485 7.46 -25.49 16.81
C THR A 485 7.26 -27.00 16.86
N LYS A 486 6.49 -27.55 15.91
CA LYS A 486 6.35 -29.01 15.71
C LYS A 486 7.55 -29.60 14.98
N ILE A 487 7.91 -28.99 13.86
CA ILE A 487 9.03 -29.39 13.00
C ILE A 487 9.95 -28.20 12.81
N ALA A 488 11.26 -28.44 12.80
CA ALA A 488 12.19 -27.42 12.33
C ALA A 488 13.27 -28.02 11.46
N TRP A 489 13.91 -27.17 10.67
CA TRP A 489 15.01 -27.58 9.81
C TRP A 489 16.10 -26.53 9.74
N ALA A 490 17.31 -26.98 9.44
CA ALA A 490 18.47 -26.14 9.28
C ALA A 490 19.59 -26.89 8.54
N SER A 491 20.68 -26.17 8.25
CA SER A 491 21.96 -26.74 7.82
C SER A 491 22.90 -26.94 9.01
N GLU A 492 23.63 -28.05 9.04
CA GLU A 492 24.75 -28.28 9.99
C GLU A 492 25.99 -27.46 9.60
N TYR A 493 26.09 -27.13 8.31
CA TYR A 493 27.23 -26.44 7.74
C TYR A 493 26.88 -25.02 7.27
N LEU A 494 27.88 -24.33 6.71
CA LEU A 494 27.66 -23.07 6.01
C LEU A 494 26.70 -23.27 4.83
N MET A 495 25.85 -22.27 4.64
CA MET A 495 24.94 -22.18 3.51
C MET A 495 25.31 -20.98 2.65
N TYR A 496 24.93 -21.03 1.37
CA TYR A 496 25.01 -19.86 0.49
C TYR A 496 23.65 -19.18 0.39
N LEU A 497 23.66 -17.90 0.01
CA LEU A 497 22.43 -17.20 -0.38
C LEU A 497 21.71 -17.96 -1.51
N ASN A 498 20.39 -17.83 -1.54
CA ASN A 498 19.49 -18.49 -2.49
C ASN A 498 19.58 -20.03 -2.45
N THR A 499 19.64 -20.58 -1.23
CA THR A 499 19.71 -22.03 -1.04
C THR A 499 18.47 -22.74 -1.58
N VAL A 500 17.32 -22.11 -1.44
CA VAL A 500 16.01 -22.68 -1.77
C VAL A 500 15.43 -21.94 -2.96
N ARG A 501 14.78 -22.68 -3.86
CA ARG A 501 14.00 -22.14 -4.97
C ARG A 501 12.56 -21.93 -4.51
N TYR A 502 12.24 -20.72 -4.06
CA TYR A 502 10.93 -20.39 -3.49
C TYR A 502 9.81 -20.54 -4.51
N ASP A 503 10.08 -20.22 -5.77
CA ASP A 503 9.14 -20.42 -6.88
C ASP A 503 8.72 -21.89 -7.02
N GLN A 504 9.63 -22.83 -6.75
CA GLN A 504 9.35 -24.27 -6.84
C GLN A 504 8.64 -24.79 -5.60
N VAL A 505 9.16 -24.47 -4.41
CA VAL A 505 8.61 -24.98 -3.14
C VAL A 505 7.19 -24.45 -2.91
N LEU A 506 6.95 -23.17 -3.16
CA LEU A 506 5.61 -22.59 -3.00
C LEU A 506 4.63 -23.06 -4.08
N ALA A 507 5.08 -23.27 -5.32
CA ALA A 507 4.23 -23.84 -6.37
C ALA A 507 3.82 -25.28 -6.05
N GLU A 508 4.74 -26.09 -5.53
CA GLU A 508 4.45 -27.47 -5.11
C GLU A 508 3.52 -27.50 -3.89
N LEU A 509 3.70 -26.59 -2.92
CA LEU A 509 2.77 -26.42 -1.80
C LEU A 509 1.37 -26.04 -2.30
N LEU A 510 1.23 -25.07 -3.20
CA LEU A 510 -0.07 -24.70 -3.76
C LEU A 510 -0.72 -25.84 -4.56
N GLY A 511 0.08 -26.67 -5.23
CA GLY A 511 -0.39 -27.89 -5.89
C GLY A 511 -0.89 -28.95 -4.92
N ASN A 512 -0.39 -28.93 -3.68
CA ASN A 512 -0.65 -29.91 -2.63
C ASN A 512 -0.93 -29.24 -1.29
N ILE A 513 -1.91 -28.32 -1.25
CA ILE A 513 -2.11 -27.40 -0.11
C ILE A 513 -2.42 -28.09 1.23
N HIS A 514 -2.79 -29.37 1.18
CA HIS A 514 -3.05 -30.21 2.34
C HIS A 514 -1.81 -30.88 2.92
N TYR A 515 -0.60 -30.53 2.45
CA TYR A 515 0.61 -31.02 3.06
C TYR A 515 0.62 -30.79 4.58
N ASP A 516 1.09 -31.80 5.30
CA ASP A 516 1.50 -31.65 6.68
C ASP A 516 2.90 -31.05 6.80
N GLU A 517 3.24 -30.67 8.02
CA GLU A 517 4.52 -30.08 8.40
C GLU A 517 5.71 -30.98 8.01
N TYR A 518 5.56 -32.31 8.06
CA TYR A 518 6.61 -33.26 7.67
C TYR A 518 6.78 -33.30 6.15
N GLN A 519 5.68 -33.33 5.40
CA GLN A 519 5.69 -33.33 3.94
C GLN A 519 6.31 -32.03 3.41
N PHE A 520 5.95 -30.89 4.01
CA PHE A 520 6.51 -29.60 3.61
C PHE A 520 8.00 -29.48 3.98
N ALA A 521 8.40 -29.86 5.20
CA ALA A 521 9.82 -29.88 5.58
C ALA A 521 10.64 -30.79 4.68
N ASN A 522 10.09 -31.95 4.31
CA ASN A 522 10.75 -32.87 3.40
C ASN A 522 10.94 -32.27 2.00
N LEU A 523 9.91 -31.63 1.44
CA LEU A 523 9.99 -30.90 0.19
C LEU A 523 11.08 -29.83 0.24
N PHE A 524 11.08 -29.03 1.30
CA PHE A 524 12.01 -27.93 1.50
C PHE A 524 13.47 -28.41 1.56
N CYS A 525 13.77 -29.40 2.43
CA CYS A 525 15.10 -29.98 2.55
C CYS A 525 15.59 -30.59 1.23
N HIS A 526 14.72 -31.28 0.48
CA HIS A 526 15.08 -31.84 -0.81
C HIS A 526 15.40 -30.75 -1.84
N ASN A 527 14.61 -29.66 -1.86
CA ASN A 527 14.85 -28.54 -2.75
C ASN A 527 16.19 -27.86 -2.45
N ALA A 528 16.48 -27.57 -1.18
CA ALA A 528 17.73 -26.98 -0.73
C ALA A 528 18.96 -27.79 -1.17
N ILE A 529 18.91 -29.12 -1.00
CA ILE A 529 20.01 -30.03 -1.39
C ILE A 529 20.15 -30.10 -2.92
N GLN A 530 19.05 -30.20 -3.66
CA GLN A 530 19.08 -30.33 -5.13
C GLN A 530 19.54 -29.06 -5.83
N ASN A 531 19.21 -27.89 -5.27
CA ASN A 531 19.64 -26.60 -5.79
C ASN A 531 21.14 -26.33 -5.54
N GLY A 532 21.78 -27.13 -4.68
CA GLY A 532 23.22 -27.06 -4.42
C GLY A 532 23.63 -25.88 -3.52
N GLY A 533 22.68 -25.20 -2.89
CA GLY A 533 22.96 -24.05 -2.01
C GLY A 533 23.31 -24.41 -0.57
N ALA A 534 22.98 -25.63 -0.14
CA ALA A 534 23.45 -26.20 1.13
C ALA A 534 24.08 -27.58 0.93
N TYR A 535 25.20 -27.81 1.60
CA TYR A 535 25.87 -29.13 1.62
C TYR A 535 25.16 -30.11 2.55
N THR A 536 24.47 -29.62 3.58
CA THR A 536 23.69 -30.39 4.53
C THR A 536 22.38 -29.67 4.83
N TYR A 537 21.28 -30.41 4.94
CA TYR A 537 20.00 -29.88 5.38
C TYR A 537 19.24 -31.02 6.07
N ALA A 538 18.78 -30.79 7.29
CA ALA A 538 18.08 -31.79 8.08
C ALA A 538 16.88 -31.17 8.79
N ALA A 539 15.81 -31.94 8.88
CA ALA A 539 14.63 -31.61 9.68
C ALA A 539 14.60 -32.48 10.94
N TRP A 540 14.13 -31.91 12.04
CA TRP A 540 13.87 -32.61 13.29
C TRP A 540 12.46 -32.36 13.77
N ASP A 541 11.95 -33.35 14.49
CA ASP A 541 10.67 -33.34 15.17
C ASP A 541 10.89 -33.00 16.64
N SER A 542 10.28 -31.90 17.08
CA SER A 542 10.43 -31.40 18.45
C SER A 542 9.97 -32.41 19.51
N GLN A 543 8.92 -33.19 19.21
CA GLN A 543 8.44 -34.23 20.11
C GLN A 543 9.45 -35.38 20.21
N ILE A 544 10.08 -35.77 19.10
CA ILE A 544 11.14 -36.81 19.10
C ILE A 544 12.38 -36.31 19.85
N VAL A 545 12.76 -35.04 19.67
CA VAL A 545 13.87 -34.41 20.40
C VAL A 545 13.62 -34.53 21.91
N GLU A 546 12.46 -34.11 22.37
CA GLU A 546 12.10 -34.11 23.79
C GLU A 546 11.97 -35.53 24.37
N THR A 547 11.22 -36.41 23.70
CA THR A 547 10.82 -37.70 24.26
C THR A 547 11.83 -38.82 24.03
N THR A 548 12.76 -38.65 23.07
CA THR A 548 13.69 -39.71 22.66
C THR A 548 15.14 -39.24 22.68
N ALA A 549 15.48 -38.16 21.97
CA ALA A 549 16.88 -37.75 21.82
C ALA A 549 17.51 -37.31 23.14
N ILE A 550 16.84 -36.44 23.90
CA ILE A 550 17.36 -35.92 25.17
C ILE A 550 17.50 -37.01 26.24
N PRO A 551 16.49 -37.89 26.47
CA PRO A 551 16.68 -39.05 27.35
C PRO A 551 17.89 -39.92 26.96
N ALA A 552 18.10 -40.18 25.67
CA ALA A 552 19.22 -40.97 25.20
C ALA A 552 20.58 -40.27 25.45
N VAL A 553 20.66 -38.97 25.22
CA VAL A 553 21.86 -38.17 25.53
C VAL A 553 22.15 -38.19 27.04
N ASN A 554 21.12 -38.07 27.88
CA ASN A 554 21.26 -38.13 29.33
C ASN A 554 21.72 -39.51 29.83
N GLU A 555 21.22 -40.60 29.23
CA GLU A 555 21.68 -41.96 29.54
C GLU A 555 23.14 -42.16 29.14
N LEU A 556 23.54 -41.69 27.96
CA LEU A 556 24.92 -41.75 27.50
C LEU A 556 25.87 -40.96 28.40
N ALA A 557 25.47 -39.78 28.86
CA ALA A 557 26.28 -38.95 29.74
C ALA A 557 26.50 -39.54 31.15
N GLN A 558 25.73 -40.56 31.53
CA GLN A 558 25.89 -41.29 32.80
C GLN A 558 26.86 -42.49 32.69
N GLN A 559 27.28 -42.86 31.47
CA GLN A 559 28.28 -43.90 31.21
C GLN A 559 29.68 -43.29 31.17
#